data_AF-A0A829Y5D6-F1
#
_entry.id   AF-A0A829Y5D6-F1
#
_cell.length_a   1.000
_cell.length_b   1.000
_cell.length_c   1.000
_cell.angle_alpha   90.00
_cell.angle_beta   90.00
_cell.angle_gamma   90.00
#
_symmetry.space_group_name_H-M   'P 1'
#
loop_
_entity.id
_entity.type
_entity.pdbx_description
1 polymer ?
#
loop_
_entity_poly.entity_id
_entity_poly.type
_entity_poly.pdbx_seq_one_letter_code
_entity_poly.pdbx_strand_id
1 'polypeptide(L)'
;MEREQQEYAPRYSLRERIRHAIVGVGCVSIFFAFWQWWALPQWSEFARTAHCRTVLGFAGSSVMLYVVFVAVPLAIAISLGAFMVPAALRSIRARQYPPPGQKVHGKVRIRTGRIAVVSAAGDLALIAAFVGIALWGSQQPRQILEQAQPKRDATCSGVRSESPKAIASLDGEAMREGTLSAGGTR
;
A
#
# COMPACT_ATOMS: atom_id res chain seq x y z
N MET A 1 -33.02 33.86 13.02
CA MET A 1 -32.00 32.90 13.48
C MET A 1 -32.20 31.50 12.89
N GLU A 2 -33.44 31.02 12.69
CA GLU A 2 -33.70 29.70 12.06
C GLU A 2 -33.26 29.59 10.59
N ARG A 3 -33.42 30.66 9.77
CA ARG A 3 -32.98 30.62 8.36
C ARG A 3 -31.46 30.43 8.20
N GLU A 4 -30.65 31.01 9.10
CA GLU A 4 -29.19 30.79 9.08
C GLU A 4 -28.82 29.35 9.47
N GLN A 5 -29.59 28.70 10.36
CA GLN A 5 -29.32 27.31 10.71
C GLN A 5 -29.66 26.33 9.59
N GLN A 6 -30.57 26.70 8.68
CA GLN A 6 -30.95 25.89 7.53
C GLN A 6 -29.96 26.00 6.36
N GLU A 7 -29.20 27.10 6.31
CA GLU A 7 -28.20 27.37 5.26
C GLU A 7 -26.81 26.78 5.56
N TYR A 8 -26.55 26.45 6.83
CA TYR A 8 -25.27 25.92 7.30
C TYR A 8 -25.42 24.51 7.86
N ALA A 9 -24.41 23.66 7.61
CA ALA A 9 -24.41 22.29 8.10
C ALA A 9 -24.29 22.22 9.64
N PRO A 10 -24.92 21.22 10.30
CA PRO A 10 -24.91 21.09 11.75
C PRO A 10 -23.49 20.91 12.29
N ARG A 11 -23.17 21.65 13.36
CA ARG A 11 -21.81 21.74 13.91
C ARG A 11 -21.59 20.69 15.00
N TYR A 12 -20.41 20.04 15.02
CA TYR A 12 -20.02 19.22 16.17
C TYR A 12 -19.92 20.05 17.46
N SER A 13 -20.43 19.52 18.56
CA SER A 13 -20.26 20.11 19.89
C SER A 13 -18.78 20.14 20.31
N LEU A 14 -18.41 21.01 21.24
CA LEU A 14 -17.02 21.09 21.73
C LEU A 14 -16.54 19.76 22.35
N ARG A 15 -17.42 19.06 23.08
CA ARG A 15 -17.11 17.74 23.67
C ARG A 15 -16.82 16.69 22.61
N GLU A 16 -17.62 16.63 21.55
CA GLU A 16 -17.38 15.70 20.43
C GLU A 16 -16.07 16.02 19.70
N ARG A 17 -15.72 17.30 19.52
CA ARG A 17 -14.44 17.70 18.92
C ARG A 17 -13.24 17.29 19.75
N ILE A 18 -13.31 17.52 21.07
CA ILE A 18 -12.24 17.13 21.99
C ILE A 18 -12.07 15.61 21.97
N ARG A 19 -13.18 14.85 21.97
CA ARG A 19 -13.13 13.39 21.84
C ARG A 19 -12.46 12.97 20.54
N HIS A 20 -12.82 13.56 19.40
CA HIS A 20 -12.18 13.26 18.11
C HIS A 20 -10.71 13.66 18.10
N ALA A 21 -10.34 14.78 18.73
CA ALA A 21 -8.96 15.21 18.84
C ALA A 21 -8.14 14.24 19.69
N ILE A 22 -8.64 13.82 20.86
CA ILE A 22 -7.96 12.86 21.75
C ILE A 22 -7.79 11.52 21.04
N VAL A 23 -8.84 10.99 20.40
CA VAL A 23 -8.75 9.73 19.65
C VAL A 23 -7.78 9.87 18.48
N GLY A 24 -7.85 10.97 17.73
CA GLY A 24 -6.94 11.24 16.62
C GLY A 24 -5.48 11.32 17.06
N VAL A 25 -5.19 12.07 18.12
CA VAL A 25 -3.85 12.16 18.72
C VAL A 25 -3.40 10.79 19.21
N GLY A 26 -4.24 10.05 19.93
CA GLY A 26 -3.93 8.69 20.40
C GLY A 26 -3.57 7.75 19.24
N CYS A 27 -4.37 7.71 18.18
CA CYS A 27 -4.08 6.89 17.00
C CYS A 27 -2.78 7.30 16.31
N VAL A 28 -2.53 8.61 16.14
CA VAL A 28 -1.29 9.12 15.53
C VAL A 28 -0.08 8.78 16.39
N SER A 29 -0.18 8.95 17.71
CA SER A 29 0.89 8.60 18.65
C SER A 29 1.21 7.12 18.64
N ILE A 30 0.21 6.23 18.62
CA ILE A 30 0.40 4.78 18.54
C ILE A 30 1.06 4.41 17.20
N PHE A 31 0.56 4.97 16.10
CA PHE A 31 1.14 4.74 14.77
C PHE A 31 2.60 5.20 14.70
N PHE A 32 2.90 6.38 15.24
CA PHE A 32 4.26 6.93 15.27
C PHE A 32 5.19 6.10 16.15
N ALA A 33 4.74 5.66 17.33
CA ALA A 33 5.51 4.79 18.21
C ALA A 33 5.82 3.44 17.53
N PHE A 34 4.82 2.82 16.91
CA PHE A 34 5.00 1.59 16.13
C PHE A 34 6.00 1.81 14.98
N TRP A 35 5.88 2.91 14.25
CA TRP A 35 6.79 3.24 13.15
C TRP A 35 8.23 3.42 13.64
N GLN A 36 8.42 4.20 14.70
CA GLN A 36 9.74 4.55 15.23
C GLN A 36 10.46 3.36 15.88
N TRP A 37 9.75 2.57 16.68
CA TRP A 37 10.36 1.53 17.50
C TRP A 37 10.34 0.13 16.87
N TRP A 38 9.45 -0.11 15.91
CA TRP A 38 9.35 -1.41 15.26
C TRP A 38 9.63 -1.34 13.77
N ALA A 39 8.88 -0.53 13.01
CA ALA A 39 8.96 -0.58 11.55
C ALA A 39 10.31 -0.06 11.02
N LEU A 40 10.77 1.09 11.49
CA LEU A 40 12.05 1.68 11.08
C LEU A 40 13.28 0.82 11.38
N PRO A 41 13.47 0.26 12.60
CA PRO A 41 14.63 -0.58 12.87
C PRO A 41 14.62 -1.87 12.05
N GLN A 42 13.46 -2.50 11.85
CA GLN A 42 13.38 -3.68 10.97
C GLN A 42 13.69 -3.32 9.51
N TRP A 43 13.22 -2.16 9.05
CA TRP A 43 13.49 -1.66 7.71
C TRP A 43 14.97 -1.31 7.50
N SER A 44 15.64 -0.71 8.48
CA SER A 44 17.04 -0.32 8.37
C SER A 44 17.97 -1.54 8.33
N GLU A 45 17.69 -2.57 9.15
CA GLU A 45 18.44 -3.82 9.13
C GLU A 45 18.20 -4.60 7.83
N PHE A 46 16.96 -4.61 7.34
CA PHE A 46 16.66 -5.17 6.02
C PHE A 46 17.41 -4.42 4.92
N ALA A 47 17.42 -3.08 4.93
CA ALA A 47 18.09 -2.27 3.93
C ALA A 47 19.60 -2.56 3.83
N ARG A 48 20.26 -2.82 4.97
CA ARG A 48 21.68 -3.19 5.02
C ARG A 48 21.97 -4.55 4.38
N THR A 49 21.04 -5.49 4.48
CA THR A 49 21.22 -6.88 4.02
C THR A 49 20.45 -7.21 2.73
N ALA A 50 19.62 -6.29 2.24
CA ALA A 50 18.73 -6.46 1.09
C ALA A 50 19.46 -6.75 -0.23
N HIS A 51 20.73 -6.36 -0.34
CA HIS A 51 21.54 -6.65 -1.51
C HIS A 51 21.88 -8.13 -1.63
N CYS A 52 22.06 -8.84 -0.50
CA CYS A 52 22.50 -10.23 -0.46
C CYS A 52 21.41 -11.23 -0.06
N ARG A 53 20.22 -10.76 0.33
CA ARG A 53 19.07 -11.62 0.65
C ARG A 53 18.11 -11.75 -0.53
N THR A 54 17.53 -12.94 -0.67
CA THR A 54 16.36 -13.19 -1.52
C THR A 54 15.12 -13.30 -0.65
N VAL A 55 14.02 -12.71 -1.11
CA VAL A 55 12.72 -12.75 -0.42
C VAL A 55 11.70 -13.19 -1.45
N LEU A 56 11.03 -14.31 -1.19
CA LEU A 56 10.00 -14.89 -2.09
C LEU A 56 10.49 -15.07 -3.54
N GLY A 57 11.76 -15.44 -3.73
CA GLY A 57 12.38 -15.61 -5.05
C GLY A 57 12.83 -14.31 -5.74
N PHE A 58 12.58 -13.14 -5.14
CA PHE A 58 13.05 -11.85 -5.64
C PHE A 58 14.26 -11.35 -4.86
N ALA A 59 15.13 -10.58 -5.51
CA ALA A 59 16.19 -9.86 -4.83
C ALA A 59 15.62 -8.90 -3.76
N GLY A 60 16.19 -8.88 -2.55
CA GLY A 60 15.71 -8.06 -1.45
C GLY A 60 15.64 -6.56 -1.78
N SER A 61 16.60 -6.06 -2.55
CA SER A 61 16.57 -4.67 -3.04
C SER A 61 15.41 -4.40 -4.00
N SER A 62 14.98 -5.39 -4.79
CA SER A 62 13.77 -5.28 -5.64
C SER A 62 12.55 -5.08 -4.76
N VAL A 63 12.45 -5.87 -3.69
CA VAL A 63 11.36 -5.78 -2.73
C VAL A 63 11.32 -4.41 -2.08
N MET A 64 12.47 -3.82 -1.72
CA MET A 64 12.51 -2.45 -1.21
C MET A 64 11.90 -1.44 -2.18
N LEU A 65 12.27 -1.52 -3.46
CA LEU A 65 11.74 -0.61 -4.48
C LEU A 65 10.22 -0.80 -4.64
N TYR A 66 9.73 -2.04 -4.68
CA TYR A 66 8.28 -2.29 -4.74
C TYR A 66 7.54 -1.76 -3.52
N VAL A 67 8.11 -1.84 -2.32
CA VAL A 67 7.48 -1.26 -1.13
C VAL A 67 7.37 0.26 -1.26
N VAL A 68 8.43 0.95 -1.67
CA VAL A 68 8.45 2.42 -1.76
C VAL A 68 7.57 2.93 -2.90
N PHE A 69 7.63 2.29 -4.08
CA PHE A 69 6.93 2.78 -5.27
C PHE A 69 5.52 2.23 -5.44
N VAL A 70 5.17 1.11 -4.80
CA VAL A 70 3.86 0.47 -4.94
C VAL A 70 3.15 0.39 -3.60
N ALA A 71 3.74 -0.24 -2.59
CA ALA A 71 3.04 -0.50 -1.33
C ALA A 71 2.71 0.81 -0.58
N VAL A 72 3.63 1.77 -0.52
CA VAL A 72 3.41 3.05 0.18
C VAL A 72 2.31 3.90 -0.50
N PRO A 73 2.37 4.20 -1.82
CA PRO A 73 1.30 4.93 -2.49
C PRO A 73 -0.06 4.22 -2.40
N LEU A 74 -0.06 2.89 -2.49
CA LEU A 74 -1.29 2.10 -2.38
C LEU A 74 -1.86 2.13 -0.95
N ALA A 75 -1.03 2.04 0.08
CA ALA A 75 -1.46 2.16 1.47
C ALA A 75 -2.08 3.54 1.75
N ILE A 76 -1.52 4.60 1.17
CA ILE A 76 -2.11 5.95 1.23
C ILE A 76 -3.47 5.98 0.52
N ALA A 77 -3.55 5.42 -0.70
CA ALA A 77 -4.81 5.36 -1.46
C ALA A 77 -5.91 4.60 -0.71
N ILE A 78 -5.58 3.46 -0.10
CA ILE A 78 -6.52 2.66 0.70
C ILE A 78 -6.97 3.44 1.94
N SER A 79 -6.04 4.07 2.66
CA SER A 79 -6.33 4.85 3.86
C SER A 79 -7.26 6.02 3.54
N LEU A 80 -6.91 6.84 2.53
CA LEU A 80 -7.76 7.93 2.06
C LEU A 80 -9.09 7.40 1.52
N GLY A 81 -9.06 6.29 0.78
CA GLY A 81 -10.23 5.65 0.19
C GLY A 81 -11.26 5.24 1.25
N ALA A 82 -10.82 4.60 2.33
CA ALA A 82 -11.70 4.13 3.40
C ALA A 82 -12.48 5.28 4.08
N PHE A 83 -11.87 6.47 4.21
CA PHE A 83 -12.53 7.62 4.83
C PHE A 83 -13.28 8.51 3.82
N MET A 84 -12.66 8.79 2.67
CA MET A 84 -13.16 9.80 1.71
C MET A 84 -14.15 9.22 0.71
N VAL A 85 -13.99 7.98 0.23
CA VAL A 85 -14.89 7.39 -0.79
C VAL A 85 -16.33 7.30 -0.29
N PRO A 86 -16.63 6.78 0.92
CA PRO A 86 -18.01 6.70 1.40
C PRO A 86 -18.65 8.08 1.58
N ALA A 87 -17.85 9.11 1.91
CA ALA A 87 -18.33 10.48 2.03
C ALA A 87 -18.57 11.12 0.65
N ALA A 88 -17.63 10.97 -0.28
CA ALA A 88 -17.72 11.45 -1.65
C ALA A 88 -18.90 10.82 -2.40
N LEU A 89 -19.11 9.51 -2.29
CA LEU A 89 -20.25 8.82 -2.91
C LEU A 89 -21.59 9.32 -2.35
N ARG A 90 -21.68 9.55 -1.02
CA ARG A 90 -22.88 10.14 -0.41
C ARG A 90 -23.12 11.57 -0.89
N SER A 91 -22.07 12.38 -1.03
CA SER A 91 -22.14 13.74 -1.57
C SER A 91 -22.62 13.76 -3.03
N ILE A 92 -22.12 12.85 -3.86
CA ILE A 92 -22.51 12.73 -5.28
C ILE A 92 -23.97 12.29 -5.41
N ARG A 93 -24.39 11.27 -4.64
CA ARG A 93 -25.79 10.80 -4.64
C ARG A 93 -26.77 11.88 -4.19
N ALA A 94 -26.42 12.64 -3.15
CA ALA A 94 -27.26 13.73 -2.65
C ALA A 94 -27.12 15.03 -3.47
N ARG A 95 -26.16 15.12 -4.40
CA ARG A 95 -25.76 16.35 -5.11
C ARG A 95 -25.58 17.55 -4.18
N GLN A 96 -25.09 17.29 -2.97
CA GLN A 96 -24.99 18.27 -1.90
C GLN A 96 -23.73 18.00 -1.07
N TYR A 97 -22.95 19.05 -0.83
CA TYR A 97 -21.76 19.03 0.01
C TYR A 97 -21.93 20.05 1.15
N PRO A 98 -21.84 19.64 2.42
CA PRO A 98 -21.65 18.28 2.93
C PRO A 98 -22.89 17.37 2.69
N PRO A 99 -22.73 16.03 2.71
CA PRO A 99 -23.84 15.09 2.68
C PRO A 99 -24.92 15.40 3.75
N PRO A 100 -26.21 15.14 3.47
CA PRO A 100 -27.28 15.38 4.41
C PRO A 100 -27.09 14.58 5.71
N GLY A 101 -27.32 15.23 6.85
CA GLY A 101 -27.17 14.63 8.18
C GLY A 101 -25.72 14.53 8.70
N GLN A 102 -24.71 14.99 7.93
CA GLN A 102 -23.33 14.96 8.39
C GLN A 102 -22.97 16.22 9.20
N LYS A 103 -22.50 16.02 10.43
CA LYS A 103 -21.98 17.10 11.26
C LYS A 103 -20.59 17.53 10.76
N VAL A 104 -20.32 18.82 10.80
CA VAL A 104 -19.05 19.43 10.36
C VAL A 104 -18.29 20.09 11.51
N HIS A 105 -16.96 20.14 11.38
CA HIS A 105 -16.08 20.80 12.36
C HIS A 105 -16.05 22.34 12.21
N GLY A 106 -16.45 22.89 11.06
CA GLY A 106 -16.51 24.33 10.82
C GLY A 106 -17.91 24.82 10.45
N LYS A 107 -18.10 26.14 10.30
CA LYS A 107 -19.28 26.68 9.61
C LYS A 107 -19.08 26.42 8.11
N VAL A 108 -19.75 25.40 7.58
CA VAL A 108 -19.72 25.07 6.15
C VAL A 108 -21.10 25.39 5.58
N ARG A 109 -21.15 26.33 4.63
CA ARG A 109 -22.37 26.63 3.87
C ARG A 109 -22.70 25.44 2.99
N ILE A 110 -23.96 25.04 2.98
CA ILE A 110 -24.44 23.96 2.14
C ILE A 110 -24.27 24.38 0.67
N ARG A 111 -23.47 23.63 -0.09
CA ARG A 111 -23.33 23.79 -1.54
C ARG A 111 -24.13 22.70 -2.24
N THR A 112 -24.95 23.06 -3.21
CA THR A 112 -25.78 22.14 -3.98
C THR A 112 -25.41 22.17 -5.46
N GLY A 113 -25.77 21.11 -6.18
CA GLY A 113 -25.61 21.02 -7.62
C GLY A 113 -24.19 20.64 -8.08
N ARG A 114 -23.77 21.16 -9.23
CA ARG A 114 -22.52 20.73 -9.91
C ARG A 114 -21.26 20.98 -9.08
N ILE A 115 -21.22 22.06 -8.30
CA ILE A 115 -20.05 22.41 -7.48
C ILE A 115 -19.78 21.35 -6.40
N ALA A 116 -20.84 20.81 -5.77
CA ALA A 116 -20.74 19.75 -4.77
C ALA A 116 -20.28 18.41 -5.36
N VAL A 117 -20.65 18.14 -6.61
CA VAL A 117 -20.21 16.95 -7.34
C VAL A 117 -18.75 17.09 -7.76
N VAL A 118 -18.32 18.27 -8.22
CA VAL A 118 -16.91 18.53 -8.61
C VAL A 118 -15.96 18.38 -7.42
N SER A 119 -16.33 18.89 -6.23
CA SER A 119 -15.50 18.71 -5.03
C SER A 119 -15.35 17.23 -4.66
N ALA A 120 -16.44 16.47 -4.66
CA ALA A 120 -16.40 15.04 -4.35
C ALA A 120 -15.68 14.23 -5.44
N ALA A 121 -15.77 14.63 -6.71
CA ALA A 121 -15.01 14.05 -7.80
C ALA A 121 -13.51 14.35 -7.68
N GLY A 122 -13.14 15.52 -7.17
CA GLY A 122 -11.75 15.88 -6.87
C GLY A 122 -11.13 14.93 -5.84
N ASP A 123 -11.86 14.60 -4.76
CA ASP A 123 -11.40 13.64 -3.75
C ASP A 123 -11.18 12.24 -4.36
N LEU A 124 -12.10 11.79 -5.22
CA LEU A 124 -11.96 10.52 -5.94
C LEU A 124 -10.80 10.54 -6.94
N ALA A 125 -10.61 11.66 -7.65
CA ALA A 125 -9.50 11.84 -8.59
C ALA A 125 -8.15 11.79 -7.87
N LEU A 126 -8.05 12.37 -6.68
CA LEU A 126 -6.84 12.29 -5.86
C LEU A 126 -6.50 10.84 -5.51
N ILE A 127 -7.48 10.05 -5.06
CA ILE A 127 -7.29 8.63 -4.75
C ILE A 127 -6.88 7.86 -6.01
N ALA A 128 -7.55 8.11 -7.13
CA ALA A 128 -7.23 7.50 -8.41
C ALA A 128 -5.80 7.85 -8.87
N ALA A 129 -5.33 9.07 -8.60
CA ALA A 129 -3.96 9.48 -8.90
C ALA A 129 -2.95 8.67 -8.09
N PHE A 130 -3.18 8.42 -6.80
CA PHE A 130 -2.29 7.56 -6.00
C PHE A 130 -2.26 6.11 -6.49
N VAL A 131 -3.41 5.56 -6.90
CA VAL A 131 -3.46 4.23 -7.53
C VAL A 131 -2.70 4.24 -8.86
N GLY A 132 -2.87 5.28 -9.67
CA GLY A 132 -2.12 5.46 -10.91
C GLY A 132 -0.60 5.53 -10.68
N ILE A 133 -0.15 6.25 -9.65
CA ILE A 133 1.26 6.30 -9.24
C ILE A 133 1.75 4.90 -8.82
N ALA A 134 0.97 4.13 -8.06
CA ALA A 134 1.35 2.77 -7.67
C ALA A 134 1.47 1.84 -8.89
N LEU A 135 0.55 1.94 -9.85
CA LEU A 135 0.57 1.17 -11.09
C LEU A 135 1.77 1.55 -11.96
N TRP A 136 2.03 2.84 -12.13
CA TRP A 136 3.21 3.34 -12.86
C TRP A 136 4.51 2.92 -12.16
N GLY A 137 4.57 3.06 -10.84
CA GLY A 137 5.70 2.70 -10.00
C GLY A 137 6.06 1.22 -10.08
N SER A 138 5.11 0.34 -10.39
CA SER A 138 5.37 -1.10 -10.58
C SER A 138 6.31 -1.41 -11.75
N GLN A 139 6.47 -0.48 -12.71
CA GLN A 139 7.31 -0.67 -13.89
C GLN A 139 8.78 -0.30 -13.64
N GLN A 140 9.06 0.59 -12.69
CA GLN A 140 10.39 1.14 -12.43
C GLN A 140 11.42 0.14 -11.87
N PRO A 141 11.07 -0.79 -10.95
CA PRO A 141 12.06 -1.69 -10.36
C PRO A 141 12.82 -2.51 -11.40
N ARG A 142 12.16 -2.91 -12.51
CA ARG A 142 12.78 -3.72 -13.56
C ARG A 142 14.01 -3.03 -14.16
N GLN A 143 13.87 -1.74 -14.49
CA GLN A 143 14.93 -0.95 -15.13
C GLN A 143 16.11 -0.69 -14.18
N ILE A 144 15.80 -0.39 -12.91
CA ILE A 144 16.82 -0.12 -11.88
C ILE A 144 17.58 -1.40 -11.51
N LEU A 145 16.89 -2.55 -11.53
CA LEU A 145 17.48 -3.85 -11.18
C LEU A 145 18.41 -4.39 -12.24
N GLU A 146 18.09 -4.23 -13.53
CA GLU A 146 18.95 -4.64 -14.65
C GLU A 146 20.32 -3.95 -14.58
N GLN A 147 20.35 -2.67 -14.22
CA GLN A 147 21.59 -1.90 -14.08
C GLN A 147 22.37 -2.24 -12.79
N ALA A 148 21.69 -2.73 -11.75
CA ALA A 148 22.28 -3.01 -10.44
C ALA A 148 22.78 -4.45 -10.25
N GLN A 149 22.37 -5.38 -11.12
CA GLN A 149 22.80 -6.79 -11.10
C GLN A 149 24.32 -7.00 -11.11
N PRO A 150 25.12 -6.38 -12.02
CA PRO A 150 26.55 -6.70 -12.14
C PRO A 150 27.40 -6.34 -10.90
N LYS A 151 26.90 -5.45 -10.02
CA LYS A 151 27.61 -5.03 -8.80
C LYS A 151 27.31 -5.93 -7.59
N ARG A 152 26.21 -6.68 -7.64
CA ARG A 152 25.69 -7.50 -6.54
C ARG A 152 26.51 -8.79 -6.36
N ASP A 153 26.93 -9.40 -7.47
CA ASP A 153 27.63 -10.69 -7.49
C ASP A 153 29.06 -10.60 -6.93
N ALA A 154 29.70 -9.43 -7.03
CA ALA A 154 31.06 -9.21 -6.52
C ALA A 154 31.12 -8.97 -4.99
N THR A 155 30.03 -8.49 -4.37
CA THR A 155 30.03 -8.06 -2.95
C THR A 155 29.43 -9.11 -2.00
N CYS A 156 28.60 -10.03 -2.50
CA CYS A 156 27.85 -10.98 -1.68
C CYS A 156 28.47 -12.39 -1.59
N SER A 157 29.73 -12.58 -2.01
CA SER A 157 30.44 -13.87 -2.11
C SER A 157 30.70 -14.61 -0.78
N GLY A 158 30.21 -14.10 0.35
CA GLY A 158 30.27 -14.76 1.67
C GLY A 158 28.91 -15.09 2.31
N VAL A 159 27.78 -14.74 1.69
CA VAL A 159 26.44 -15.01 2.24
C VAL A 159 25.82 -16.17 1.45
N ARG A 160 25.77 -17.35 2.07
CA ARG A 160 25.13 -18.54 1.48
C ARG A 160 23.66 -18.20 1.23
N SER A 161 23.30 -18.01 -0.03
CA SER A 161 21.90 -17.89 -0.44
C SER A 161 21.23 -19.22 -0.16
N GLU A 162 20.23 -19.23 0.73
CA GLU A 162 19.24 -20.30 0.72
C GLU A 162 18.39 -20.10 -0.54
N SER A 163 18.95 -20.55 -1.66
CA SER A 163 18.23 -20.75 -2.90
C SER A 163 17.19 -21.84 -2.64
N PRO A 164 15.89 -21.63 -2.94
CA PRO A 164 14.92 -22.71 -2.93
C PRO A 164 15.16 -23.61 -4.15
N LYS A 165 16.26 -24.37 -4.14
CA LYS A 165 16.39 -25.59 -4.93
C LYS A 165 15.62 -26.69 -4.22
N ALA A 166 14.30 -26.65 -4.29
CA ALA A 166 13.47 -27.75 -3.80
C ALA A 166 12.09 -27.83 -4.46
N ILE A 167 11.95 -27.46 -5.75
CA ILE A 167 10.73 -27.84 -6.52
C ILE A 167 11.05 -28.26 -7.97
N ALA A 168 12.19 -27.88 -8.55
CA ALA A 168 12.47 -28.18 -9.97
C ALA A 168 13.27 -29.49 -10.24
N SER A 169 13.38 -30.42 -9.29
CA SER A 169 14.15 -31.67 -9.47
C SER A 169 13.32 -32.96 -9.48
N LEU A 170 11.99 -32.89 -9.49
CA LEU A 170 11.13 -34.08 -9.44
C LEU A 170 10.36 -34.38 -10.74
N ASP A 171 10.81 -33.87 -11.89
CA ASP A 171 10.21 -34.20 -13.20
C ASP A 171 11.20 -34.76 -14.23
N GLY A 172 12.44 -35.11 -13.83
CA GLY A 172 13.49 -35.52 -14.78
C GLY A 172 14.09 -36.93 -14.61
N GLU A 173 13.85 -37.62 -13.47
CA GLU A 173 14.48 -38.91 -13.15
C GLU A 173 13.50 -40.11 -13.18
N ALA A 174 12.48 -40.05 -14.04
CA ALA A 174 11.55 -41.17 -14.27
C ALA A 174 11.70 -41.83 -15.65
N MET A 175 12.88 -41.71 -16.30
CA MET A 175 13.10 -42.31 -17.63
C MET A 175 14.50 -42.91 -17.81
N ARG A 176 15.04 -43.58 -16.78
CA ARG A 176 16.33 -44.28 -16.92
C ARG A 176 16.50 -45.59 -16.14
N GLU A 177 15.42 -46.26 -15.78
CA GLU A 177 15.48 -47.64 -15.28
C GLU A 177 14.42 -48.48 -16.00
N GLY A 178 14.83 -49.14 -17.09
CA GLY A 178 13.91 -49.85 -17.95
C GLY A 178 14.54 -50.63 -19.10
N THR A 179 15.71 -51.23 -18.90
CA THR A 179 16.18 -52.35 -19.73
C THR A 179 16.89 -53.37 -18.84
N LEU A 180 16.07 -54.22 -18.23
CA LEU A 180 16.46 -55.50 -17.65
C LEU A 180 17.18 -56.37 -18.69
N SER A 181 18.42 -56.72 -18.35
CA SER A 181 18.95 -58.09 -18.32
C SER A 181 18.20 -59.14 -19.17
N ALA A 182 18.82 -59.57 -20.25
CA ALA A 182 18.55 -60.86 -20.89
C ALA A 182 19.68 -61.84 -20.53
N GLY A 183 19.29 -63.10 -20.29
CA GLY A 183 20.09 -64.21 -19.73
C GLY A 183 21.44 -64.44 -20.40
N GLY A 184 22.39 -65.13 -19.78
CA GLY A 184 22.21 -66.41 -19.10
C GLY A 184 23.09 -67.44 -19.80
N THR A 185 24.25 -67.71 -19.19
CA THR A 185 25.06 -68.95 -19.22
C THR A 185 24.81 -69.98 -20.34
N ARG A 186 25.80 -70.17 -21.23
CA ARG A 186 26.72 -71.33 -21.26
C ARG A 186 27.82 -71.12 -22.28
#